data_AF-A0A7X1B754-F1
#
_entry.id   AF-A0A7X1B754-F1
#
_cell.length_a   1.000
_cell.length_b   1.000
_cell.length_c   1.000
_cell.angle_alpha   90.00
_cell.angle_beta   90.00
_cell.angle_gamma   90.00
#
_symmetry.space_group_name_H-M   'P 1'
#
loop_
_entity.id
_entity.type
_entity.pdbx_description
1 polymer ?
#
loop_
_entity_poly.entity_id
_entity_poly.type
_entity_poly.pdbx_seq_one_letter_code
_entity_poly.pdbx_strand_id
1 'polypeptide(L)'
;MSTHAVKGTRVENDEIIRFERQSETAADSLLRQLAGLLDATMCETWLPMGFRAMVVQEIPSMRQLVEKGRSGLAVLLSYVSHLREEAEPYRAFAKRSAALLALRNLENELRVLNQTA
;
A
#
# COMPACT_ATOMS: atom_id res chain seq x y z
N MET A 1 -43.42 -12.34 -33.84
CA MET A 1 -42.30 -13.07 -33.21
C MET A 1 -41.24 -12.05 -32.82
N SER A 2 -40.99 -11.86 -31.52
CA SER A 2 -40.08 -10.82 -31.01
C SER A 2 -38.71 -11.42 -30.75
N THR A 3 -37.68 -10.95 -31.46
CA THR A 3 -36.27 -11.22 -31.19
C THR A 3 -35.72 -10.15 -30.26
N HIS A 4 -35.83 -10.36 -28.94
CA HIS A 4 -35.02 -9.63 -27.97
C HIS A 4 -33.67 -10.35 -27.82
N ALA A 5 -32.68 -9.85 -28.57
CA ALA A 5 -31.29 -10.25 -28.40
C ALA A 5 -30.76 -9.70 -27.07
N VAL A 6 -30.28 -10.63 -26.26
CA VAL A 6 -29.56 -10.48 -25.00
C VAL A 6 -28.40 -9.48 -25.17
N LYS A 7 -28.57 -8.26 -24.64
CA LYS A 7 -27.54 -7.24 -24.46
C LYS A 7 -27.49 -6.94 -22.95
N GLY A 8 -26.66 -7.65 -22.20
CA GLY A 8 -26.48 -7.36 -20.78
C GLY A 8 -25.26 -8.06 -20.20
N THR A 9 -25.07 -9.33 -20.52
CA THR A 9 -24.12 -10.18 -19.79
C THR A 9 -22.64 -10.01 -20.20
N ARG A 10 -22.35 -9.48 -21.39
CA ARG A 10 -20.95 -9.37 -21.89
C ARG A 10 -20.23 -8.12 -21.37
N VAL A 11 -20.96 -7.04 -21.10
CA VAL A 11 -20.39 -5.77 -20.64
C VAL A 11 -20.05 -5.87 -19.14
N GLU A 12 -20.96 -6.42 -18.33
CA GLU A 12 -20.70 -6.64 -16.90
C GLU A 12 -19.51 -7.59 -16.65
N ASN A 13 -19.37 -8.67 -17.43
CA ASN A 13 -18.23 -9.58 -17.28
C ASN A 13 -16.89 -8.92 -17.66
N ASP A 14 -16.85 -8.10 -18.71
CA ASP A 14 -15.63 -7.38 -19.09
C ASP A 14 -15.24 -6.31 -18.06
N GLU A 15 -16.21 -5.68 -17.41
CA GLU A 15 -15.97 -4.75 -16.32
C GLU A 15 -15.44 -5.48 -15.07
N ILE A 16 -16.09 -6.56 -14.63
CA ILE A 16 -15.67 -7.35 -13.48
C ILE A 16 -14.22 -7.86 -13.65
N ILE A 17 -13.86 -8.42 -14.81
CA ILE A 17 -12.51 -8.93 -15.08
C ILE A 17 -11.46 -7.81 -15.07
N ARG A 18 -11.79 -6.62 -15.59
CA ARG A 18 -10.88 -5.45 -15.54
C ARG A 18 -10.71 -4.95 -14.11
N PHE A 19 -11.77 -4.91 -13.32
CA PHE A 19 -11.72 -4.52 -11.92
C PHE A 19 -10.89 -5.48 -11.07
N GLU A 20 -11.06 -6.80 -11.25
CA GLU A 20 -10.25 -7.82 -10.57
C GLU A 20 -8.77 -7.68 -10.91
N ARG A 21 -8.42 -7.53 -12.20
CA ARG A 21 -7.03 -7.29 -12.62
C ARG A 21 -6.44 -6.00 -12.06
N GLN A 22 -7.21 -4.92 -12.01
CA GLN A 22 -6.73 -3.66 -11.42
C GLN A 22 -6.48 -3.82 -9.91
N SER A 23 -7.34 -4.56 -9.22
CA SER A 23 -7.17 -4.86 -7.80
C SER A 23 -5.93 -5.72 -7.53
N GLU A 24 -5.69 -6.74 -8.36
CA GLU A 24 -4.51 -7.61 -8.27
C GLU A 24 -3.21 -6.82 -8.54
N THR A 25 -3.23 -5.96 -9.56
CA THR A 25 -2.07 -5.09 -9.88
C THR A 25 -1.76 -4.10 -8.76
N ALA A 26 -2.78 -3.56 -8.09
CA ALA A 26 -2.61 -2.65 -6.96
C ALA A 26 -2.06 -3.36 -5.72
N ALA A 27 -2.55 -4.56 -5.41
CA ALA A 27 -2.02 -5.39 -4.32
C ALA A 27 -0.53 -5.72 -4.54
N ASP A 28 -0.15 -6.13 -5.76
CA ASP A 28 1.24 -6.40 -6.13
C ASP A 28 2.14 -5.16 -6.06
N SER A 29 1.60 -3.97 -6.40
CA SER A 29 2.30 -2.69 -6.22
C SER A 29 2.60 -2.45 -4.73
N LEU A 30 1.57 -2.57 -3.88
CA LEU A 30 1.69 -2.34 -2.44
C LEU A 30 2.64 -3.34 -1.78
N LEU A 31 2.58 -4.63 -2.15
CA LEU A 31 3.52 -5.64 -1.63
C LEU A 31 4.97 -5.33 -2.00
N ARG A 32 5.22 -4.87 -3.24
CA ARG A 32 6.56 -4.43 -3.67
C ARG A 32 7.04 -3.20 -2.89
N GLN A 33 6.14 -2.26 -2.61
CA GLN A 33 6.49 -1.07 -1.82
C GLN A 33 6.78 -1.41 -0.37
N LEU A 34 6.04 -2.33 0.24
CA LEU A 34 6.35 -2.83 1.59
C LEU A 34 7.72 -3.51 1.64
N ALA A 35 8.06 -4.31 0.63
CA ALA A 35 9.40 -4.90 0.52
C ALA A 35 10.48 -3.82 0.35
N GLY A 36 10.26 -2.82 -0.50
CA GLY A 36 11.19 -1.70 -0.68
C GLY A 36 11.35 -0.84 0.58
N LEU A 37 10.29 -0.64 1.36
CA LEU A 37 10.35 0.03 2.65
C LEU A 37 11.22 -0.75 3.64
N LEU A 38 11.02 -2.06 3.75
CA LEU A 38 11.83 -2.92 4.61
C LEU A 38 13.31 -2.85 4.23
N ASP A 39 13.61 -3.03 2.95
CA ASP A 39 14.98 -2.98 2.43
C ASP A 39 15.65 -1.63 2.73
N ALA A 40 14.99 -0.53 2.37
CA ALA A 40 15.50 0.82 2.65
C ALA A 40 15.73 1.06 4.15
N THR A 41 14.83 0.58 5.00
CA THR A 41 14.93 0.70 6.46
C THR A 41 16.11 -0.09 7.01
N MET A 42 16.36 -1.29 6.47
CA MET A 42 17.49 -2.14 6.87
C MET A 42 18.83 -1.59 6.38
N CYS A 43 18.88 -1.00 5.18
CA CYS A 43 20.09 -0.40 4.62
C CYS A 43 20.49 0.92 5.31
N GLU A 44 19.54 1.66 5.87
CA GLU A 44 19.82 2.94 6.54
C GLU A 44 20.25 2.76 7.99
N THR A 45 21.54 2.45 8.17
CA THR A 45 22.15 2.20 9.49
C THR A 45 22.11 3.39 10.45
N TRP A 46 21.95 4.60 9.92
CA TRP A 46 21.80 5.82 10.70
C TRP A 46 20.41 5.97 11.33
N LEU A 47 19.39 5.24 10.85
CA LEU A 47 18.09 5.20 11.49
C LEU A 47 18.23 4.54 12.88
N PRO A 48 17.58 5.10 13.91
CA PRO A 48 17.59 4.49 15.24
C PRO A 48 17.11 3.05 15.20
N MET A 49 17.78 2.19 15.97
CA MET A 49 17.44 0.76 16.02
C MET A 49 15.99 0.54 16.44
N GLY A 50 15.47 1.35 17.37
CA GLY A 50 14.07 1.26 17.81
C GLY A 50 13.08 1.49 16.66
N PHE A 51 13.34 2.49 15.81
CA PHE A 51 12.50 2.75 14.64
C PHE A 51 12.60 1.62 13.61
N ARG A 52 13.81 1.13 13.31
CA ARG A 52 14.00 0.00 12.40
C ARG A 52 13.29 -1.26 12.88
N ALA A 53 13.40 -1.57 14.17
CA ALA A 53 12.72 -2.71 14.78
C ALA A 53 11.19 -2.58 14.68
N MET A 54 10.65 -1.38 14.91
CA MET A 54 9.22 -1.10 14.76
C MET A 54 8.75 -1.37 13.32
N VAL A 55 9.44 -0.83 12.30
CA VAL A 55 9.09 -1.10 10.90
C VAL A 55 9.11 -2.59 10.59
N VAL A 56 10.18 -3.29 10.98
CA VAL A 56 10.32 -4.74 10.75
C VAL A 56 9.18 -5.54 11.41
N GLN A 57 8.77 -5.17 12.62
CA GLN A 57 7.69 -5.82 13.34
C GLN A 57 6.31 -5.60 12.70
N GLU A 58 6.09 -4.44 12.08
CA GLU A 58 4.81 -4.08 11.45
C GLU A 58 4.65 -4.63 10.02
N ILE A 59 5.74 -4.96 9.30
CA ILE A 59 5.69 -5.48 7.93
C ILE A 59 4.74 -6.68 7.77
N PRO A 60 4.78 -7.75 8.60
CA PRO A 60 3.89 -8.89 8.45
C PRO A 60 2.40 -8.52 8.53
N SER A 61 2.03 -7.66 9.50
CA SER A 61 0.66 -7.15 9.66
C SER A 61 0.23 -6.34 8.45
N MET A 62 1.09 -5.45 7.97
CA MET A 62 0.81 -4.64 6.78
C MET A 62 0.61 -5.50 5.52
N ARG A 63 1.39 -6.57 5.34
CA ARG A 63 1.21 -7.51 4.22
C ARG A 63 -0.15 -8.22 4.28
N GLN A 64 -0.56 -8.70 5.46
CA GLN A 64 -1.88 -9.31 5.63
C GLN A 64 -3.02 -8.33 5.31
N LEU A 65 -2.84 -7.04 5.59
CA LEU A 65 -3.83 -6.02 5.25
C LEU A 65 -3.92 -5.77 3.74
N VAL A 66 -2.80 -5.84 3.01
CA VAL A 66 -2.82 -5.80 1.53
C VAL A 66 -3.56 -7.00 0.96
N GLU A 67 -3.32 -8.20 1.50
CA GLU A 67 -3.99 -9.43 1.08
C GLU A 67 -5.51 -9.42 1.34
N LYS A 68 -5.97 -8.69 2.36
CA LYS A 68 -7.40 -8.43 2.62
C LYS A 68 -8.06 -7.47 1.62
N GLY A 69 -7.29 -6.91 0.69
CA GLY A 69 -7.77 -5.99 -0.34
C GLY A 69 -8.38 -4.72 0.26
N ARG A 70 -9.48 -4.23 -0.34
CA ARG A 70 -10.12 -2.96 0.06
C ARG A 70 -10.43 -2.87 1.54
N SER A 71 -10.85 -3.98 2.16
CA SER A 71 -11.22 -4.01 3.58
C SER A 71 -10.05 -3.72 4.52
N GLY A 72 -8.80 -3.95 4.07
CA GLY A 72 -7.59 -3.68 4.84
C GLY A 72 -6.97 -2.30 4.62
N LEU A 73 -7.36 -1.57 3.56
CA LEU A 73 -6.67 -0.34 3.13
C LEU A 73 -6.72 0.79 4.18
N ALA A 74 -7.87 1.01 4.81
CA ALA A 74 -7.99 2.05 5.83
C ALA A 74 -7.11 1.79 7.05
N VAL A 75 -7.04 0.52 7.48
CA VAL A 75 -6.19 0.09 8.60
C VAL A 75 -4.71 0.18 8.20
N LEU A 76 -4.37 -0.25 6.99
CA LEU A 76 -3.01 -0.16 6.46
C LEU A 76 -2.53 1.30 6.38
N LEU A 77 -3.39 2.21 5.93
CA LEU A 77 -3.10 3.65 5.92
C LEU A 77 -2.82 4.18 7.33
N SER A 78 -3.56 3.72 8.34
CA SER A 78 -3.33 4.10 9.73
C SER A 78 -1.96 3.64 10.24
N TYR A 79 -1.56 2.40 9.95
CA TYR A 79 -0.23 1.88 10.30
C TYR A 79 0.90 2.69 9.63
N VAL A 80 0.79 2.92 8.33
CA VAL A 80 1.80 3.67 7.58
C VAL A 80 1.87 5.13 8.04
N SER A 81 0.72 5.76 8.35
CA SER A 81 0.69 7.12 8.90
C SER A 81 1.37 7.18 10.28
N HIS A 82 1.11 6.21 11.15
CA HIS A 82 1.77 6.11 12.46
C HIS A 82 3.30 5.97 12.31
N LEU A 83 3.78 5.04 11.47
CA LEU A 83 5.22 4.90 11.20
C LEU A 83 5.84 6.20 10.67
N ARG A 84 5.08 6.99 9.89
CA ARG A 84 5.54 8.28 9.39
C ARG A 84 5.64 9.34 10.49
N GLU A 85 4.70 9.36 11.42
CA GLU A 85 4.72 10.25 12.58
C GLU A 85 5.91 9.92 13.50
N GLU A 86 6.14 8.64 13.77
CA GLU A 86 7.32 8.15 14.52
C GLU A 86 8.64 8.50 13.81
N ALA A 87 8.60 8.63 12.48
CA ALA A 87 9.73 9.06 11.67
C ALA A 87 9.95 10.59 11.62
N GLU A 88 8.96 11.40 12.01
CA GLU A 88 9.01 12.86 11.88
C GLU A 88 10.24 13.50 12.57
N PRO A 89 10.66 13.06 13.78
CA PRO A 89 11.85 13.61 14.44
C PRO A 89 13.14 13.44 13.64
N TYR A 90 13.19 12.44 12.75
CA TYR A 90 14.39 12.14 11.96
C TYR A 90 14.46 12.96 10.67
N ARG A 91 13.36 13.58 10.23
CA ARG A 91 13.31 14.33 8.96
C ARG A 91 14.37 15.41 8.82
N ALA A 92 14.73 16.08 9.92
CA ALA A 92 15.77 17.11 9.93
C ALA A 92 17.14 16.58 9.48
N PHE A 93 17.43 15.30 9.75
CA PHE A 93 18.68 14.62 9.43
C PHE A 93 18.62 13.81 8.13
N ALA A 94 17.42 13.71 7.54
CA ALA A 94 17.05 12.63 6.62
C ALA A 94 16.48 13.12 5.28
N LYS A 95 16.93 14.29 4.78
CA LYS A 95 16.43 14.84 3.50
C LYS A 95 16.55 13.89 2.30
N ARG A 96 17.47 12.92 2.37
CA ARG A 96 17.71 11.90 1.34
C ARG A 96 17.44 10.48 1.82
N SER A 97 16.68 10.32 2.92
CA SER A 97 16.34 8.99 3.41
C SER A 97 15.44 8.26 2.44
N ALA A 98 15.90 7.11 1.97
CA ALA A 98 15.14 6.19 1.16
C ALA A 98 13.97 5.59 1.95
N ALA A 99 14.17 5.27 3.24
CA ALA A 99 13.10 4.70 4.07
C ALA A 99 11.97 5.70 4.32
N LEU A 100 12.31 6.95 4.66
CA LEU A 100 11.30 8.01 4.85
C LEU A 100 10.60 8.39 3.55
N LEU A 101 11.33 8.38 2.43
CA LEU A 101 10.74 8.59 1.11
C LEU A 101 9.78 7.46 0.75
N ALA A 102 10.15 6.20 1.00
CA ALA A 102 9.30 5.04 0.79
C ALA A 102 8.02 5.12 1.63
N LEU A 103 8.12 5.45 2.92
CA LEU A 103 6.95 5.66 3.80
C LEU A 103 6.01 6.73 3.26
N ARG A 104 6.55 7.88 2.83
CA ARG A 104 5.75 8.98 2.29
C ARG A 104 5.05 8.59 0.99
N ASN A 105 5.74 7.90 0.09
CA ASN A 105 5.17 7.47 -1.17
C ASN A 105 4.06 6.44 -0.93
N LEU A 106 4.29 5.48 -0.05
CA LEU A 106 3.31 4.48 0.35
C LEU A 106 2.07 5.11 1.00
N GLU A 107 2.24 6.06 1.93
CA GLU A 107 1.14 6.81 2.54
C GLU A 107 0.28 7.52 1.48
N ASN A 108 0.93 8.18 0.51
CA ASN A 108 0.23 8.90 -0.55
C ASN A 108 -0.53 7.95 -1.49
N GLU A 109 0.07 6.82 -1.88
CA GLU A 109 -0.61 5.83 -2.71
C GLU A 109 -1.81 5.23 -1.99
N LEU A 110 -1.66 4.88 -0.71
CA LEU A 110 -2.77 4.39 0.11
C LEU A 110 -3.89 5.42 0.27
N ARG A 111 -3.57 6.71 0.40
CA ARG A 111 -4.58 7.78 0.41
C ARG A 111 -5.36 7.83 -0.90
N VAL A 112 -4.68 7.76 -2.04
CA VAL A 112 -5.33 7.74 -3.35
C VAL A 112 -6.23 6.51 -3.49
N LEU A 113 -5.71 5.33 -3.16
CA LEU A 113 -6.46 4.09 -3.23
C LEU A 113 -7.69 4.10 -2.33
N ASN A 114 -7.57 4.60 -1.10
CA ASN A 114 -8.67 4.67 -0.13
C ASN A 114 -9.74 5.72 -0.51
N GLN A 115 -9.40 6.75 -1.29
CA GLN A 115 -10.38 7.70 -1.84
C GLN A 115 -11.14 7.13 -3.06
N THR A 116 -10.54 6.16 -3.76
CA THR A 116 -11.13 5.50 -4.93
C THR A 116 -11.80 4.15 -4.63
N ALA A 117 -11.65 3.64 -3.41
CA ALA A 117 -12.14 2.34 -2.94
C ALA A 117 -13.60 2.42 -2.45
#